data_AF-A0A377DNA9-F1
#
_entry.id   AF-A0A377DNA9-F1
#
_cell.length_a   1.000
_cell.length_b   1.000
_cell.length_c   1.000
_cell.angle_alpha   90.00
_cell.angle_beta   90.00
_cell.angle_gamma   90.00
#
_symmetry.space_group_name_H-M   'P 1'
#
loop_
_entity.id
_entity.type
_entity.pdbx_description
1 polymer ?
#
loop_
_entity_poly.entity_id
_entity_poly.type
_entity_poly.pdbx_seq_one_letter_code
_entity_poly.pdbx_strand_id
1 'polypeptide(L)'
;MITPDGNVMYNGKQYSLNAAQREQAKDYQAELRSTLPWIDEGAKSRVEKARIALDKIIVQEMGESSKMRSRLTKLDAQLKEQMNRIIETRSDGLTFHYKAIDQVRAEGQQLVNQAMGGILQDSINEMGAKAVLKSGGNPLQNVLGSLGGLQSSIQTEWKKQEKDFQQFGKDVCSRVVTLEDSRKALVGNLK
;
A
#
# COMPACT_ATOMS: atom_id res chain seq x y z
N MET A 1 -12.88 3.56 -24.82
CA MET A 1 -12.31 4.91 -24.74
C MET A 1 -13.44 5.91 -24.58
N ILE A 2 -13.28 6.88 -23.69
CA ILE A 2 -14.19 8.02 -23.57
C ILE A 2 -13.36 9.28 -23.74
N THR A 3 -13.74 10.09 -24.70
CA THR A 3 -13.08 11.38 -25.03
C THR A 3 -13.50 12.47 -24.04
N PRO A 4 -12.76 13.59 -23.91
CA PRO A 4 -13.13 14.69 -23.01
C PRO A 4 -14.51 15.30 -23.27
N ASP A 5 -14.99 15.26 -24.51
CA ASP A 5 -16.32 15.75 -24.91
C ASP A 5 -17.44 14.72 -24.73
N GLY A 6 -17.10 13.53 -24.21
CA GLY A 6 -18.07 12.49 -23.86
C GLY A 6 -18.40 11.52 -24.99
N ASN A 7 -17.69 11.55 -26.12
CA ASN A 7 -17.85 10.50 -27.14
C ASN A 7 -17.28 9.18 -26.63
N VAL A 8 -18.04 8.10 -26.83
CA VAL A 8 -17.70 6.76 -26.37
C VAL A 8 -17.36 5.85 -27.55
N MET A 9 -16.16 5.27 -27.51
CA MET A 9 -15.82 4.06 -28.26
C MET A 9 -15.83 2.86 -27.31
N TYR A 10 -16.68 1.89 -27.59
CA TYR A 10 -16.81 0.67 -26.80
C TYR A 10 -16.66 -0.55 -27.72
N ASN A 11 -15.80 -1.50 -27.34
CA ASN A 11 -15.46 -2.68 -28.16
C ASN A 11 -15.10 -2.36 -29.62
N GLY A 12 -14.35 -1.27 -29.85
CA GLY A 12 -13.92 -0.85 -31.19
C GLY A 12 -14.99 -0.15 -32.03
N LYS A 13 -16.23 -0.04 -31.54
CA LYS A 13 -17.32 0.66 -32.21
C LYS A 13 -17.56 2.03 -31.59
N GLN A 14 -17.72 3.05 -32.43
CA GLN A 14 -18.16 4.38 -31.99
C GLN A 14 -19.68 4.39 -31.82
N TYR A 15 -20.16 4.92 -30.70
CA TYR A 15 -21.58 5.06 -30.40
C TYR A 15 -22.01 6.52 -30.54
N SER A 16 -23.14 6.74 -31.20
CA SER A 16 -23.78 8.05 -31.23
C SER A 16 -24.60 8.23 -29.95
N LEU A 17 -24.28 9.25 -29.17
CA LEU A 17 -24.86 9.47 -27.86
C LEU A 17 -25.77 10.69 -27.86
N ASN A 18 -26.90 10.58 -27.16
CA ASN A 18 -27.73 11.72 -26.80
C ASN A 18 -27.05 12.58 -25.72
N ALA A 19 -27.62 13.75 -25.43
CA ALA A 19 -27.02 14.70 -24.47
C ALA A 19 -26.83 14.09 -23.07
N ALA A 20 -27.82 13.36 -22.56
CA ALA A 20 -27.75 12.72 -21.24
C ALA A 20 -26.67 11.63 -21.18
N GLN A 21 -26.54 10.81 -22.23
CA GLN A 21 -25.51 9.77 -22.32
C GLN A 21 -24.10 10.36 -22.42
N ARG A 22 -23.91 11.48 -23.13
CA ARG A 22 -22.61 12.18 -23.16
C ARG A 22 -22.26 12.74 -21.79
N GLU A 23 -23.23 13.28 -21.07
CA GLU A 23 -22.99 13.79 -19.73
C GLU A 23 -22.61 12.66 -18.77
N GLN A 24 -23.33 11.53 -18.79
CA GLN A 24 -22.95 10.32 -18.05
C GLN A 24 -21.53 9.83 -18.39
N ALA A 25 -21.13 9.90 -19.65
CA ALA A 25 -19.79 9.51 -20.08
C ALA A 25 -18.71 10.44 -19.51
N LYS A 26 -18.96 11.76 -19.48
CA LYS A 26 -18.05 12.74 -18.88
C LYS A 26 -17.97 12.57 -17.37
N ASP A 27 -19.10 12.40 -16.69
CA ASP A 27 -19.15 12.19 -15.24
C ASP A 27 -18.34 10.96 -14.84
N TYR A 28 -18.58 9.83 -15.51
CA TYR A 28 -17.82 8.61 -15.27
C TYR A 28 -16.30 8.80 -15.51
N GLN A 29 -15.92 9.51 -16.58
CA GLN A 29 -14.52 9.78 -16.86
C GLN A 29 -13.88 10.70 -15.80
N ALA A 30 -14.60 11.72 -15.34
CA ALA A 30 -14.15 12.63 -14.28
C ALA A 30 -13.99 11.90 -12.94
N GLU A 31 -14.95 11.03 -12.60
CA GLU A 31 -14.88 10.19 -11.41
C GLU A 31 -13.69 9.22 -11.48
N LEU A 32 -13.45 8.60 -12.63
CA LEU A 32 -12.31 7.69 -12.82
C LEU A 32 -10.98 8.43 -12.68
N ARG A 33 -10.85 9.62 -13.28
CA ARG A 33 -9.63 10.46 -13.23
C ARG A 33 -9.33 10.98 -11.84
N SER A 34 -10.33 11.16 -10.98
CA SER A 34 -10.12 11.58 -9.59
C SER A 34 -9.89 10.38 -8.66
N THR A 35 -10.54 9.25 -8.92
CA THR A 35 -10.48 8.08 -8.04
C THR A 35 -9.15 7.34 -8.17
N LEU A 36 -8.64 7.10 -9.38
CA LEU A 36 -7.39 6.33 -9.54
C LEU A 36 -6.18 6.98 -8.85
N PRO A 37 -5.92 8.31 -8.99
CA PRO A 37 -4.84 8.95 -8.25
C PRO A 37 -5.03 8.88 -6.74
N TRP A 38 -6.26 9.07 -6.26
CA TRP A 38 -6.56 8.98 -4.83
C TRP A 38 -6.29 7.57 -4.27
N ILE A 39 -6.59 6.51 -5.03
CA ILE A 39 -6.26 5.14 -4.63
C ILE A 39 -4.74 4.95 -4.58
N ASP A 40 -4.02 5.37 -5.62
CA ASP A 40 -2.57 5.18 -5.73
C ASP A 40 -1.81 5.93 -4.62
N GLU A 41 -2.09 7.22 -4.45
CA GLU A 41 -1.49 8.06 -3.41
C GLU A 41 -1.89 7.60 -2.01
N GLY A 42 -3.15 7.21 -1.83
CA GLY A 42 -3.66 6.69 -0.57
C GLY A 42 -2.98 5.39 -0.15
N ALA A 43 -2.72 4.49 -1.09
CA ALA A 43 -1.99 3.25 -0.81
C ALA A 43 -0.52 3.53 -0.47
N LYS A 44 0.17 4.32 -1.29
CA LYS A 44 1.60 4.65 -1.11
C LYS A 44 1.87 5.39 0.19
N SER A 45 1.04 6.37 0.53
CA SER A 45 1.19 7.17 1.76
C SER A 45 1.02 6.33 3.02
N ARG A 46 0.19 5.28 3.00
CA ARG A 46 0.00 4.38 4.14
C ARG A 46 1.17 3.44 4.34
N VAL A 47 1.80 2.96 3.26
CA VAL A 47 3.05 2.17 3.37
C VAL A 47 4.14 3.04 4.02
N GLU A 48 4.28 4.27 3.55
CA GLU A 48 5.25 5.21 4.11
C GLU A 48 4.96 5.52 5.59
N LYS A 49 3.69 5.77 5.93
CA LYS A 49 3.28 6.02 7.31
C LYS A 49 3.59 4.84 8.23
N ALA A 50 3.35 3.61 7.76
CA ALA A 50 3.69 2.41 8.52
C ALA A 50 5.21 2.27 8.71
N ARG A 51 6.00 2.51 7.65
CA ARG A 51 7.47 2.55 7.72
C ARG A 51 7.94 3.55 8.77
N ILE A 52 7.48 4.80 8.73
CA ILE A 52 7.88 5.86 9.67
C ILE A 52 7.52 5.49 11.10
N ALA A 53 6.34 4.94 11.33
CA ALA A 53 5.90 4.56 12.68
C ALA A 53 6.74 3.41 13.26
N LEU A 54 7.06 2.39 12.44
CA LEU A 54 7.95 1.30 12.84
C LEU A 54 9.40 1.78 13.04
N ASP A 55 9.89 2.69 12.18
CA ASP A 55 11.22 3.29 12.32
C ASP A 55 11.37 4.01 13.66
N LYS A 56 10.34 4.74 14.09
CA LYS A 56 10.33 5.42 15.39
C LYS A 56 10.51 4.44 16.56
N ILE A 57 9.83 3.30 16.51
CA ILE A 57 9.96 2.24 17.54
C ILE A 57 11.38 1.68 17.53
N ILE A 58 11.92 1.40 16.35
CA ILE A 58 13.29 0.88 16.23
C ILE A 58 14.30 1.90 16.76
N VAL A 59 14.15 3.20 16.46
CA VAL A 59 15.03 4.23 17.00
C VAL A 59 14.94 4.27 18.54
N GLN A 60 13.75 4.18 19.10
CA GLN A 60 13.54 4.21 20.56
C GLN A 60 14.16 3.00 21.26
N GLU A 61 13.98 1.79 20.72
CA GLU A 61 14.41 0.55 21.36
C GLU A 61 15.85 0.17 21.00
N MET A 62 16.27 0.48 19.78
CA MET A 62 17.50 -0.03 19.16
C MET A 62 18.49 1.07 18.74
N GLY A 63 18.07 2.33 18.73
CA GLY A 63 18.91 3.47 18.39
C GLY A 63 18.97 3.76 16.89
N GLU A 64 19.43 4.96 16.56
CA GLU A 64 19.40 5.51 15.20
C GLU A 64 20.26 4.73 14.19
N SER A 65 21.29 4.03 14.66
CA SER A 65 22.23 3.27 13.82
C SER A 65 21.80 1.84 13.53
N SER A 66 20.59 1.43 13.94
CA SER A 66 20.13 0.06 13.75
C SER A 66 19.99 -0.31 12.26
N LYS A 67 20.49 -1.49 11.88
CA LYS A 67 20.37 -2.04 10.52
C LYS A 67 18.93 -2.35 10.15
N MET A 68 18.06 -2.52 11.13
CA MET A 68 16.63 -2.77 10.87
C MET A 68 15.95 -1.61 10.13
N ARG A 69 16.44 -0.37 10.32
CA ARG A 69 15.91 0.82 9.63
C ARG A 69 16.11 0.76 8.11
N SER A 70 17.26 0.24 7.68
CA SER A 70 17.55 0.07 6.24
C SER A 70 16.66 -1.02 5.63
N ARG A 71 16.38 -2.09 6.38
CA ARG A 71 15.42 -3.12 5.97
C ARG A 71 14.00 -2.57 5.83
N LEU A 72 13.52 -1.78 6.78
CA LEU A 72 12.21 -1.12 6.66
C LEU A 72 12.13 -0.20 5.44
N THR A 73 13.18 0.58 5.20
CA THR A 73 13.24 1.48 4.04
C THR A 73 13.24 0.69 2.73
N LYS A 74 13.94 -0.45 2.67
CA LYS A 74 13.92 -1.33 1.51
C LYS A 74 12.53 -1.96 1.31
N LEU A 75 11.89 -2.44 2.38
CA LEU A 75 10.55 -3.01 2.32
C LEU A 75 9.54 -1.98 1.78
N ASP A 76 9.57 -0.76 2.28
CA ASP A 76 8.73 0.34 1.81
C ASP A 76 8.86 0.57 0.29
N ALA A 77 10.11 0.68 -0.20
CA ALA A 77 10.37 0.86 -1.62
C ALA A 77 9.83 -0.32 -2.46
N GLN A 78 10.07 -1.56 -2.01
CA GLN A 78 9.60 -2.75 -2.71
C GLN A 78 8.08 -2.86 -2.71
N LEU A 79 7.40 -2.53 -1.61
CA LEU A 79 5.94 -2.53 -1.56
C LEU A 79 5.34 -1.45 -2.47
N LYS A 80 5.95 -0.27 -2.56
CA LYS A 80 5.52 0.78 -3.51
C LYS A 80 5.72 0.37 -4.96
N GLU A 81 6.81 -0.34 -5.27
CA GLU A 81 7.03 -0.92 -6.60
C GLU A 81 5.95 -1.96 -6.95
N GLN A 82 5.57 -2.81 -5.98
CA GLN A 82 4.46 -3.73 -6.14
C GLN A 82 3.13 -3.00 -6.41
N MET A 83 2.88 -1.88 -5.74
CA MET A 83 1.68 -1.05 -5.98
C MET A 83 1.66 -0.44 -7.39
N ASN A 84 2.81 0.00 -7.92
CA ASN A 84 2.92 0.54 -9.28
C ASN A 84 2.54 -0.48 -10.36
N ARG A 85 2.58 -1.77 -10.05
CA ARG A 85 2.13 -2.83 -10.96
C ARG A 85 0.61 -2.94 -11.04
N ILE A 86 -0.12 -2.43 -10.04
CA ILE A 86 -1.58 -2.35 -10.05
C ILE A 86 -2.03 -1.05 -10.71
N ILE A 87 -1.46 0.08 -10.30
CA ILE A 87 -1.73 1.40 -10.88
C ILE A 87 -0.42 1.96 -11.43
N GLU A 88 -0.27 1.89 -12.74
CA GLU A 88 0.91 2.37 -13.43
C GLU A 88 0.73 3.84 -13.80
N THR A 89 1.70 4.68 -13.42
CA THR A 89 1.76 6.08 -13.84
C THR A 89 2.50 6.20 -15.16
N ARG A 90 1.84 6.77 -16.18
CA ARG A 90 2.37 7.01 -17.52
C ARG A 90 2.25 8.49 -17.89
N SER A 91 2.89 8.90 -18.99
CA SER A 91 2.81 10.27 -19.50
C SER A 91 1.40 10.69 -19.93
N ASP A 92 0.55 9.73 -20.29
CA ASP A 92 -0.84 9.93 -20.73
C ASP A 92 -1.89 9.67 -19.63
N GLY A 93 -1.45 9.33 -18.41
CA GLY A 93 -2.31 9.15 -17.24
C GLY A 93 -2.01 7.87 -16.45
N LEU A 94 -3.02 7.39 -15.72
CA LEU A 94 -2.92 6.17 -14.92
C LEU A 94 -3.52 4.98 -15.67
N THR A 95 -2.83 3.84 -15.61
CA THR A 95 -3.35 2.56 -16.12
C THR A 95 -3.58 1.58 -14.97
N PHE A 96 -4.77 1.00 -14.92
CA PHE A 96 -5.14 0.01 -13.92
C PHE A 96 -5.01 -1.43 -14.46
N HIS A 97 -4.21 -2.25 -13.78
CA HIS A 97 -3.88 -3.62 -14.16
C HIS A 97 -4.54 -4.64 -13.22
N TYR A 98 -5.85 -4.85 -13.37
CA TYR A 98 -6.62 -5.71 -12.46
C TYR A 98 -6.08 -7.16 -12.37
N LYS A 99 -5.49 -7.69 -13.44
CA LYS A 99 -4.89 -9.04 -13.46
C LYS A 99 -3.66 -9.18 -12.58
N ALA A 100 -3.00 -8.06 -12.25
CA ALA A 100 -1.81 -8.06 -11.42
C ALA A 100 -2.13 -8.13 -9.91
N ILE A 101 -3.38 -7.92 -9.50
CA ILE A 101 -3.76 -7.78 -8.08
C ILE A 101 -3.39 -9.02 -7.26
N ASP A 102 -3.77 -10.21 -7.72
CA ASP A 102 -3.51 -11.45 -6.98
C ASP A 102 -2.02 -11.73 -6.85
N GLN A 103 -1.26 -11.46 -7.91
CA GLN A 103 0.18 -11.62 -7.94
C GLN A 103 0.86 -10.60 -6.99
N VAL A 104 0.49 -9.32 -7.09
CA VAL A 104 1.02 -8.25 -6.23
C VAL A 104 0.72 -8.52 -4.76
N ARG A 105 -0.47 -9.05 -4.45
CA ARG A 105 -0.82 -9.46 -3.09
C ARG A 105 0.09 -10.57 -2.58
N ALA A 106 0.30 -11.62 -3.37
CA ALA A 106 1.15 -12.74 -3.01
C ALA A 106 2.62 -12.31 -2.80
N GLU A 107 3.16 -11.55 -3.75
CA GLU A 107 4.54 -11.03 -3.68
C GLU A 107 4.70 -10.03 -2.52
N GLY A 108 3.73 -9.14 -2.31
CA GLY A 108 3.71 -8.21 -1.18
C GLY A 108 3.75 -8.93 0.16
N GLN A 109 2.97 -10.00 0.33
CA GLN A 109 3.01 -10.81 1.55
C GLN A 109 4.38 -11.48 1.75
N GLN A 110 4.99 -11.98 0.67
CA GLN A 110 6.33 -12.57 0.73
C GLN A 110 7.38 -11.53 1.14
N LEU A 111 7.34 -10.32 0.58
CA LEU A 111 8.24 -9.22 0.93
C LEU A 111 8.14 -8.87 2.42
N VAL A 112 6.92 -8.73 2.94
CA VAL A 112 6.69 -8.48 4.36
C VAL A 112 7.28 -9.61 5.22
N ASN A 113 6.99 -10.87 4.89
CA ASN A 113 7.49 -12.00 5.66
C ASN A 113 9.04 -12.07 5.68
N GLN A 114 9.67 -11.82 4.53
CA GLN A 114 11.13 -11.77 4.41
C GLN A 114 11.74 -10.63 5.22
N ALA A 115 11.17 -9.43 5.13
CA ALA A 115 11.64 -8.28 5.88
C ALA A 115 11.48 -8.48 7.39
N MET A 116 10.35 -9.03 7.83
CA MET A 116 10.12 -9.33 9.24
C MET A 116 11.08 -10.38 9.78
N GLY A 117 11.35 -11.45 9.04
CA GLY A 117 12.38 -12.44 9.41
C GLY A 117 13.77 -11.80 9.54
N GLY A 118 14.14 -10.91 8.60
CA GLY A 118 15.40 -10.18 8.66
C GLY A 118 15.51 -9.18 9.82
N ILE A 119 14.42 -8.49 10.16
CA ILE A 119 14.36 -7.58 11.31
C ILE A 119 14.57 -8.34 12.62
N LEU A 120 13.94 -9.52 12.77
CA LEU A 120 14.13 -10.36 13.95
C LEU A 120 15.59 -10.84 14.07
N GLN A 121 16.19 -11.27 12.96
CA GLN A 121 17.60 -11.66 12.93
C GLN A 121 18.54 -10.51 13.35
N ASP A 122 18.34 -9.32 12.77
CA ASP A 122 19.13 -8.14 13.11
C ASP A 122 18.91 -7.71 14.56
N SER A 123 17.68 -7.82 15.08
CA SER A 123 17.34 -7.53 16.47
C SER A 123 18.15 -8.39 17.44
N ILE A 124 18.19 -9.71 17.20
CA ILE A 124 18.94 -10.66 18.03
C ILE A 124 20.43 -10.34 17.98
N ASN A 125 20.99 -10.11 16.78
CA ASN A 125 22.40 -9.82 16.60
C ASN A 125 22.81 -8.51 17.29
N GLU A 126 22.03 -7.44 17.13
CA GLU A 126 22.33 -6.13 17.71
C GLU A 126 22.14 -6.10 19.22
N MET A 127 21.11 -6.77 19.76
CA MET A 127 20.93 -6.88 21.21
C MET A 127 21.95 -7.79 21.87
N GLY A 128 22.33 -8.89 21.22
CA GLY A 128 23.42 -9.76 21.68
C GLY A 128 24.73 -8.98 21.81
N ALA A 129 25.09 -8.20 20.79
CA ALA A 129 26.27 -7.35 20.83
C ALA A 129 26.20 -6.29 21.95
N LYS A 130 25.05 -5.61 22.11
CA LYS A 130 24.85 -4.61 23.18
C LYS A 130 24.96 -5.20 24.58
N ALA A 131 24.50 -6.42 24.78
CA ALA A 131 24.52 -7.08 26.08
C ALA A 131 25.92 -7.56 26.48
N VAL A 132 26.75 -7.96 25.52
CA VAL A 132 28.18 -8.26 25.76
C VAL A 132 28.97 -7.00 26.11
N LEU A 133 28.64 -5.86 25.49
CA LEU A 133 29.32 -4.58 25.75
C LEU A 133 28.94 -3.95 27.11
N LYS A 134 27.72 -4.18 27.61
CA LYS A 134 27.27 -3.71 28.94
C LYS A 134 27.62 -4.75 30.00
N SER A 135 28.90 -4.85 30.33
CA SER A 135 29.46 -5.77 31.34
C SER A 135 28.97 -5.44 32.75
N GLY A 136 27.82 -6.01 33.17
CA GLY A 136 27.29 -5.87 34.54
C GLY A 136 25.85 -6.38 34.70
N GLY A 137 25.66 -7.68 34.93
CA GLY A 137 24.36 -8.33 35.14
C GLY A 137 24.12 -9.52 34.21
N ASN A 138 23.07 -10.32 34.44
CA ASN A 138 22.75 -11.51 33.64
C ASN A 138 22.33 -11.12 32.20
N PRO A 139 23.23 -11.22 31.20
CA PRO A 139 23.06 -10.56 29.91
C PRO A 139 21.88 -11.11 29.11
N LEU A 140 21.58 -12.40 29.28
CA LEU A 140 20.51 -13.08 28.57
C LEU A 140 19.12 -12.62 29.03
N GLN A 141 18.91 -12.39 30.33
CA GLN A 141 17.60 -11.92 30.84
C GLN A 141 17.27 -10.50 30.34
N ASN A 142 18.26 -9.62 30.29
CA ASN A 142 18.08 -8.26 29.78
C ASN A 142 17.78 -8.25 28.27
N VAL A 143 18.49 -9.08 27.49
CA VAL A 143 18.23 -9.23 26.04
C VAL A 143 16.84 -9.78 25.78
N LEU A 144 16.42 -10.81 26.51
CA LEU A 144 15.09 -11.42 26.35
C LEU A 144 13.97 -10.44 26.74
N GLY A 145 14.16 -9.66 27.79
CA GLY A 145 13.22 -8.61 28.20
C GLY A 145 13.08 -7.50 27.15
N SER A 146 14.20 -6.97 26.66
CA SER A 146 14.20 -5.93 25.61
C SER A 146 13.66 -6.43 24.27
N LEU A 147 13.97 -7.67 23.88
CA LEU A 147 13.38 -8.33 22.70
C LEU A 147 11.87 -8.47 22.83
N GLY A 148 11.38 -8.89 24.01
CA GLY A 148 9.95 -9.00 24.29
C GLY A 148 9.24 -7.65 24.18
N GLY A 149 9.85 -6.58 24.70
CA GLY A 149 9.36 -5.21 24.58
C GLY A 149 9.29 -4.74 23.13
N LEU A 150 10.40 -4.86 22.39
CA LEU A 150 10.47 -4.50 20.97
C LEU A 150 9.42 -5.26 20.13
N GLN A 151 9.31 -6.58 20.33
CA GLN A 151 8.35 -7.41 19.64
C GLN A 151 6.91 -6.94 19.93
N SER A 152 6.59 -6.62 21.19
CA SER A 152 5.28 -6.11 21.57
C SER A 152 4.96 -4.75 20.94
N SER A 153 5.92 -3.82 20.96
CA SER A 153 5.79 -2.49 20.35
C SER A 153 5.57 -2.59 18.83
N ILE A 154 6.38 -3.40 18.14
CA ILE A 154 6.24 -3.63 16.70
C ILE A 154 4.89 -4.27 16.38
N GLN A 155 4.47 -5.31 17.12
CA GLN A 155 3.17 -5.96 16.89
C GLN A 155 1.99 -5.01 17.11
N THR A 156 2.08 -4.15 18.12
CA THR A 156 1.05 -3.16 18.44
C THR A 156 0.92 -2.13 17.32
N GLU A 157 2.05 -1.58 16.88
CA GLU A 157 2.04 -0.60 15.78
C GLU A 157 1.62 -1.26 14.47
N TRP A 158 2.05 -2.49 14.19
CA TRP A 158 1.62 -3.25 13.02
C TRP A 158 0.10 -3.39 12.96
N LYS A 159 -0.55 -3.84 14.05
CA LYS A 159 -2.01 -3.98 14.12
C LYS A 159 -2.74 -2.63 13.91
N LYS A 160 -2.16 -1.54 14.41
CA LYS A 160 -2.71 -0.20 14.20
C LYS A 160 -2.65 0.23 12.74
N GLN A 161 -1.52 -0.02 12.06
CA GLN A 161 -1.37 0.25 10.64
C GLN A 161 -2.25 -0.66 9.79
N GLU A 162 -2.38 -1.93 10.14
CA GLU A 162 -3.29 -2.87 9.49
C GLU A 162 -4.74 -2.37 9.53
N LYS A 163 -5.21 -1.89 10.69
CA LYS A 163 -6.57 -1.33 10.82
C LYS A 163 -6.77 -0.10 9.91
N ASP A 164 -5.77 0.77 9.82
CA ASP A 164 -5.77 1.95 8.96
C ASP A 164 -5.84 1.57 7.47
N PHE A 165 -5.08 0.54 7.06
CA PHE A 165 -5.16 -0.05 5.72
C PHE A 165 -6.51 -0.71 5.43
N GLN A 166 -7.07 -1.46 6.38
CA GLN A 166 -8.37 -2.10 6.23
C GLN A 166 -9.47 -1.05 6.04
N GLN A 167 -9.45 0.04 6.81
CA GLN A 167 -10.41 1.12 6.65
C GLN A 167 -10.29 1.76 5.26
N PHE A 168 -9.07 2.07 4.82
CA PHE A 168 -8.85 2.57 3.47
C PHE A 168 -9.34 1.61 2.39
N GLY A 169 -9.12 0.31 2.56
CA GLY A 169 -9.64 -0.71 1.65
C GLY A 169 -11.17 -0.69 1.54
N LYS A 170 -11.89 -0.40 2.63
CA LYS A 170 -13.35 -0.22 2.59
C LYS A 170 -13.74 1.04 1.80
N ASP A 171 -13.02 2.14 2.00
CA ASP A 171 -13.28 3.39 1.28
C ASP A 171 -13.00 3.23 -0.23
N VAL A 172 -11.92 2.53 -0.59
CA VAL A 172 -11.60 2.14 -1.97
C VAL A 172 -12.71 1.27 -2.55
N CYS A 173 -13.14 0.23 -1.82
CA CYS A 173 -14.22 -0.66 -2.27
C CYS A 173 -15.50 0.13 -2.55
N SER A 174 -15.90 1.03 -1.65
CA SER A 174 -17.09 1.87 -1.83
C SER A 174 -17.01 2.69 -3.11
N ARG A 175 -15.88 3.35 -3.38
CA ARG A 175 -15.71 4.16 -4.60
C ARG A 175 -15.67 3.32 -5.86
N VAL A 176 -15.01 2.16 -5.83
CA VAL A 176 -14.93 1.24 -6.96
C VAL A 176 -16.31 0.67 -7.30
N VAL A 177 -17.15 0.37 -6.30
CA VAL A 177 -18.53 -0.06 -6.52
C VAL A 177 -19.33 1.05 -7.23
N THR A 178 -19.24 2.29 -6.76
CA THR A 178 -19.90 3.44 -7.43
C THR A 178 -19.43 3.60 -8.87
N LEU A 179 -18.12 3.55 -9.11
CA LEU A 179 -17.56 3.59 -10.47
C LEU A 179 -18.07 2.46 -11.36
N GLU A 180 -18.18 1.25 -10.83
CA GLU A 180 -18.67 0.10 -11.58
C GLU A 180 -20.17 0.23 -11.92
N ASP A 181 -20.97 0.79 -11.01
CA ASP A 181 -22.38 1.07 -11.27
C ASP A 181 -22.56 2.18 -12.31
N SER A 182 -21.77 3.26 -12.23
CA SER A 182 -21.68 4.31 -13.27
C SER A 182 -21.30 3.72 -14.64
N ARG A 183 -20.32 2.81 -14.67
CA ARG A 183 -19.90 2.11 -15.88
C ARG A 183 -21.02 1.25 -16.47
N LYS A 184 -21.71 0.47 -15.63
CA LYS A 184 -22.84 -0.37 -16.07
C LYS A 184 -23.99 0.46 -16.60
N ALA A 185 -24.33 1.57 -15.96
CA ALA A 185 -25.37 2.50 -16.42
C ALA A 185 -25.01 3.07 -17.80
N LEU A 186 -23.77 3.56 -17.96
CA LEU A 186 -23.28 4.06 -19.24
C LEU A 186 -23.38 3.00 -20.33
N VAL A 187 -22.77 1.83 -20.13
CA VAL A 187 -22.71 0.75 -21.13
C VAL A 187 -24.09 0.13 -21.42
N GLY A 188 -24.94 -0.02 -20.41
CA GLY A 188 -26.29 -0.54 -20.57
C GLY A 188 -27.18 0.35 -21.46
N ASN A 189 -26.89 1.65 -21.47
CA ASN A 189 -27.57 2.64 -22.31
C ASN A 189 -26.96 2.75 -23.72
N LEU A 190 -25.83 2.09 -24.04
CA LEU A 190 -25.22 2.09 -25.37
C LEU A 190 -25.89 1.12 -26.37
N LYS A 191 -27.13 0.69 -26.11
CA LYS A 191 -27.85 -0.22 -27.03
C LYS A 191 -28.32 0.50 -28.29
#